data_AF-A0A2R6GIQ4-F1
#
_entry.id   AF-A0A2R6GIQ4-F1
#
_cell.length_a   1.000
_cell.length_b   1.000
_cell.length_c   1.000
_cell.angle_alpha   90.00
_cell.angle_beta   90.00
_cell.angle_gamma   90.00
#
_symmetry.space_group_name_H-M   'P 1'
#
loop_
_entity.id
_entity.type
_entity.pdbx_description
1 polymer ?
#
loop_
_entity_poly.entity_id
_entity_poly.type
_entity_poly.pdbx_seq_one_letter_code
_entity_poly.pdbx_strand_id
1 'polypeptide(L)' 'MPPDGYTTVTISDSLAMKLTRIMDRHDRSSYAEAIKYATDTSLVQEDEITIQELIQVLAERLDEVDESSLP' A
#
# COMPACT_ATOMS: atom_id res chain seq x y z
N MET A 1 16.62 6.42 4.79
CA MET A 1 15.85 7.30 3.89
C MET A 1 15.72 6.60 2.56
N PRO A 2 14.50 6.52 2.00
CA PRO A 2 14.30 6.09 0.62
C PRO A 2 14.86 7.16 -0.35
N PRO A 3 15.18 6.78 -1.60
CA PRO A 3 15.63 7.74 -2.61
C PRO A 3 14.54 8.78 -2.94
N ASP A 4 14.94 9.96 -3.44
CA ASP A 4 14.00 11.03 -3.80
C ASP A 4 12.87 10.52 -4.72
N GLY A 5 11.64 10.83 -4.35
CA GLY A 5 10.42 10.37 -5.04
C GLY A 5 9.84 9.04 -4.55
N TYR A 6 10.38 8.47 -3.47
CA TYR A 6 9.87 7.25 -2.85
C TYR A 6 9.44 7.51 -1.39
N THR A 7 8.18 7.22 -1.08
CA THR A 7 7.62 7.17 0.28
C THR A 7 8.09 5.91 1.01
N THR A 8 8.40 6.02 2.31
CA THR A 8 8.52 4.85 3.20
C THR A 8 7.31 4.76 4.11
N VAL A 9 6.54 3.67 3.97
CA VAL A 9 5.37 3.37 4.80
C VAL A 9 5.76 2.27 5.78
N THR A 10 5.39 2.41 7.05
CA THR A 10 5.60 1.32 8.03
C THR A 10 4.35 0.46 8.07
N ILE A 11 4.51 -0.83 7.79
CA ILE A 11 3.39 -1.77 7.79
C ILE A 11 3.60 -2.86 8.84
N SER A 12 2.49 -3.44 9.31
CA SER A 12 2.54 -4.60 10.20
C SER A 12 2.96 -5.87 9.45
N ASP A 13 3.58 -6.83 10.16
CA ASP A 13 3.98 -8.12 9.58
C ASP A 13 2.81 -8.89 8.97
N SER A 14 1.62 -8.76 9.57
CA SER A 14 0.37 -9.32 9.03
C SER A 14 0.06 -8.76 7.64
N LEU A 15 0.17 -7.44 7.46
CA LEU A 15 -0.07 -6.78 6.19
C LEU A 15 1.02 -7.14 5.15
N ALA A 16 2.29 -7.23 5.57
CA ALA A 16 3.38 -7.67 4.71
C ALA A 16 3.15 -9.10 4.17
N MET A 17 2.66 -10.01 5.02
CA MET A 17 2.37 -11.39 4.64
C MET A 17 1.19 -11.47 3.65
N LYS A 18 0.15 -10.68 3.86
CA LYS A 18 -0.99 -10.54 2.93
C LYS A 18 -0.54 -10.00 1.58
N LEU A 19 0.28 -8.95 1.57
CA LEU A 19 0.83 -8.39 0.34
C LEU A 19 1.74 -9.39 -0.39
N THR A 20 2.55 -10.16 0.34
CA THR A 20 3.38 -11.23 -0.23
C THR A 20 2.52 -12.28 -0.93
N ARG A 21 1.39 -12.64 -0.34
CA ARG A 21 0.43 -13.59 -0.94
C ARG A 21 -0.21 -13.04 -2.21
N ILE A 22 -0.57 -11.75 -2.22
CA ILE A 22 -1.07 -11.06 -3.41
C ILE A 22 0.01 -11.01 -4.50
N MET A 23 1.27 -10.76 -4.13
CA MET A 23 2.40 -10.77 -5.06
C MET A 23 2.58 -12.14 -5.73
N ASP A 24 2.57 -13.21 -4.93
CA ASP A 24 2.72 -14.59 -5.40
C ASP A 24 1.54 -15.04 -6.27
N ARG A 25 0.31 -14.72 -5.88
CA ARG A 25 -0.91 -15.12 -6.60
C ARG A 25 -1.12 -14.36 -7.92
N HIS A 26 -0.71 -13.10 -7.98
CA HIS A 26 -0.99 -12.20 -9.10
C HIS A 26 0.25 -11.74 -9.86
N ASP A 27 1.39 -12.42 -9.66
CA ASP A 27 2.69 -12.12 -10.29
C ASP A 27 3.05 -10.63 -10.21
N ARG A 28 2.99 -10.05 -9.00
CA ARG A 28 3.38 -8.64 -8.78
C ARG A 28 4.84 -8.53 -8.38
N SER A 29 5.53 -7.58 -9.00
CA SER A 29 7.00 -7.45 -8.92
C SER A 29 7.45 -6.70 -7.66
N SER A 30 6.53 -6.02 -6.97
CA SER A 30 6.83 -5.24 -5.78
C SER A 30 5.61 -5.09 -4.86
N TYR A 31 5.88 -4.77 -3.58
CA TYR A 31 4.83 -4.40 -2.63
C TYR A 31 4.02 -3.18 -3.09
N ALA A 32 4.66 -2.22 -3.76
CA ALA A 32 3.97 -1.06 -4.31
C ALA A 32 2.96 -1.46 -5.41
N GLU A 33 3.32 -2.39 -6.30
CA GLU A 33 2.40 -2.94 -7.29
C GLU A 33 1.29 -3.76 -6.64
N ALA A 34 1.58 -4.54 -5.60
CA ALA A 34 0.59 -5.32 -4.88
C ALA A 34 -0.42 -4.43 -4.15
N ILE A 35 0.03 -3.36 -3.50
CA ILE A 35 -0.84 -2.36 -2.85
C ILE A 35 -1.72 -1.68 -3.90
N LYS A 36 -1.13 -1.23 -5.01
CA LYS A 36 -1.89 -0.59 -6.10
C LYS A 36 -2.92 -1.54 -6.68
N TYR A 37 -2.53 -2.79 -6.95
CA TYR A 37 -3.43 -3.82 -7.43
C TYR A 37 -4.58 -4.08 -6.46
N ALA A 38 -4.29 -4.27 -5.16
CA ALA A 38 -5.31 -4.47 -4.13
C ALA A 38 -6.30 -3.29 -4.03
N THR A 39 -5.81 -2.07 -4.26
CA THR A 39 -6.64 -0.85 -4.31
C THR A 39 -7.52 -0.82 -5.56
N ASP A 40 -6.95 -1.11 -6.73
CA ASP A 40 -7.62 -1.03 -8.03
C ASP A 40 -8.67 -2.15 -8.23
N THR A 41 -8.43 -3.34 -7.68
CA THR A 41 -9.30 -4.51 -7.90
C THR A 41 -10.40 -4.68 -6.86
N SER A 42 -10.51 -3.81 -5.86
CA SER A 42 -11.47 -3.98 -4.76
C SER A 42 -11.29 -5.32 -3.99
N LEU A 43 -10.12 -5.96 -4.11
CA LEU A 43 -9.70 -7.15 -3.31
C LEU A 43 -9.72 -6.90 -1.79
N VAL A 44 -9.96 -5.65 -1.42
CA VAL A 44 -10.22 -5.15 -0.06
C VAL A 44 -11.45 -5.81 0.62
N GLN A 45 -12.21 -6.63 -0.10
CA GLN A 45 -13.41 -7.32 0.41
C GLN A 45 -13.27 -8.86 0.47
N GLU A 46 -12.25 -9.46 -0.15
CA GLU A 46 -12.08 -10.92 -0.21
C GLU A 46 -10.98 -11.37 0.76
N ASP A 47 -11.18 -11.18 2.07
CA ASP A 47 -10.37 -11.76 3.16
C ASP A 47 -8.85 -11.46 3.19
N GLU A 48 -8.29 -10.75 2.20
CA GLU A 48 -6.84 -10.65 2.02
C GLU A 48 -6.27 -9.33 2.55
N ILE A 49 -6.96 -8.18 2.40
CA ILE A 49 -6.57 -6.90 3.04
C ILE A 49 -7.83 -6.18 3.53
N THR A 50 -7.86 -5.73 4.79
CA THR A 50 -9.03 -5.02 5.33
C THR A 50 -9.02 -3.57 4.87
N ILE A 51 -10.18 -2.98 4.58
CA ILE A 51 -10.34 -1.58 4.14
C ILE A 51 -9.57 -0.59 5.02
N GLN A 52 -9.49 -0.84 6.33
CA GLN A 52 -8.76 -0.02 7.29
C GLN A 52 -7.23 -0.04 7.08
N GLU A 53 -6.65 -1.21 6.79
CA GLU A 53 -5.21 -1.36 6.52
C GLU A 53 -4.82 -0.59 5.25
N LEU A 54 -5.68 -0.60 4.23
CA LEU A 54 -5.45 0.14 3.00
C LEU A 54 -5.60 1.65 3.20
N ILE A 55 -6.61 2.09 3.96
CA ILE A 55 -6.80 3.51 4.30
C ILE A 55 -5.58 4.04 5.04
N GLN A 56 -4.96 3.27 5.94
CA GLN A 56 -3.78 3.72 6.66
C GLN A 56 -2.57 3.92 5.74
N VAL A 57 -2.32 2.97 4.83
CA VAL A 57 -1.26 3.10 3.82
C VAL A 57 -1.51 4.28 2.87
N LEU A 58 -2.75 4.51 2.47
CA LEU A 58 -3.14 5.64 1.62
C LEU A 58 -3.09 6.98 2.37
N ALA A 59 -3.41 7.01 3.67
CA ALA A 59 -3.33 8.20 4.50
C ALA A 59 -1.87 8.64 4.69
N GLU A 60 -0.95 7.70 4.95
CA GLU A 60 0.49 8.00 5.00
C GLU A 60 1.02 8.54 3.67
N ARG A 61 0.48 8.07 2.54
CA ARG A 61 0.79 8.61 1.21
C ARG A 61 0.20 9.99 0.95
N LEU A 62 -0.92 10.35 1.60
CA LEU A 62 -1.62 11.61 1.38
C LEU A 62 -1.07 12.73 2.29
N ASP A 63 -0.67 12.40 3.51
CA ASP A 63 0.01 13.35 4.42
C ASP A 63 1.34 13.85 3.81
N GLU A 64 2.08 13.00 3.09
CA GLU A 64 3.28 13.44 2.35
C GLU A 64 2.96 14.37 1.15
N VAL A 65 1.73 14.34 0.64
CA VAL A 65 1.30 15.19 -0.48
C VAL A 65 0.80 16.55 0.01
N ASP A 66 0.33 16.67 1.25
CA ASP A 66 -0.22 17.91 1.80
C ASP A 66 0.87 18.94 2.19
N GLU A 67 2.08 18.50 2.52
CA GLU A 67 3.23 19.42 2.71
C GLU A 67 3.74 20.03 1.38
N SER A 68 3.36 19.46 0.24
CA SER A 68 3.75 19.96 -1.09
C SER A 68 2.76 20.98 -1.69
N SER A 69 1.63 21.24 -1.01
CA SER A 69 0.52 21.97 -1.60
C SER A 69 -0.09 23.02 -0.66
N LEU A 70 0.75 23.81 0.00
CA LEU A 70 0.36 25.08 0.62
C LEU A 70 0.87 26.27 -0.22
N PRO A 71 -0.01 27.04 -0.89
CA PRO A 71 0.30 28.41 -1.30
C PRO A 71 0.28 29.40 -0.12
#